data_AF-A0A839AJU3-F1
#
_entry.id   AF-A0A839AJU3-F1
#
_cell.length_a   1.000
_cell.length_b   1.000
_cell.length_c   1.000
_cell.angle_alpha   90.00
_cell.angle_beta   90.00
_cell.angle_gamma   90.00
#
_symmetry.space_group_name_H-M   'P 1'
#
loop_
_entity.id
_entity.type
_entity.pdbx_description
1 polymer ?
#
loop_
_entity_poly.entity_id
_entity_poly.type
_entity_poly.pdbx_seq_one_letter_code
_entity_poly.pdbx_strand_id
1 'polypeptide(L)'
;MSNLPVGMIIESLVAALLLVTICYCWVLNHRLKRLRADEESLRATISELITASEIAERAILGLKATAGEADKTLGQRLLEAERLSRSLSEQITVGGVVLDRISQIAEAAKTASAQRATAVAPETAAEQKPAVAQSVSARDLRTAAAEAAARLERFRKRGEERAA
;
A
#
# COMPACT_ATOMS: atom_id res chain seq x y z
N MET A 1 -77.41 -28.48 63.41
CA MET A 1 -75.94 -28.40 63.59
C MET A 1 -75.38 -29.74 63.15
N SER A 2 -74.92 -29.83 61.91
CA SER A 2 -74.51 -31.08 61.27
C SER A 2 -73.23 -31.58 61.94
N ASN A 3 -73.34 -32.62 62.77
CA ASN A 3 -72.18 -33.34 63.30
C ASN A 3 -71.52 -34.07 62.13
N LEU A 4 -70.57 -33.42 61.44
CA LEU A 4 -69.73 -34.09 60.46
C LEU A 4 -68.97 -35.21 61.19
N PRO A 5 -69.01 -36.46 60.69
CA PRO A 5 -68.29 -37.56 61.32
C PRO A 5 -66.80 -37.23 61.34
N VAL A 6 -66.17 -37.35 62.51
CA VAL A 6 -64.76 -36.95 62.77
C VAL A 6 -63.78 -37.50 61.71
N GLY A 7 -64.06 -38.70 61.17
CA GLY A 7 -63.27 -39.29 60.09
C GLY A 7 -63.22 -38.43 58.82
N MET A 8 -64.34 -37.81 58.43
CA MET A 8 -64.41 -36.95 57.24
C MET A 8 -63.61 -35.65 57.42
N ILE A 9 -63.53 -35.14 58.66
CA ILE A 9 -62.70 -33.97 59.00
C ILE A 9 -61.22 -34.32 58.84
N ILE A 10 -60.78 -35.43 59.43
CA ILE A 10 -59.38 -35.89 59.33
C ILE A 10 -59.00 -36.15 57.87
N GLU A 11 -59.85 -36.85 57.12
CA GLU A 11 -59.59 -37.16 55.71
C GLU A 11 -59.51 -35.90 54.85
N SER A 12 -60.39 -34.92 55.07
CA SER A 12 -60.31 -33.62 54.38
C SER A 12 -59.03 -32.84 54.72
N LEU A 13 -58.57 -32.91 55.97
CA LEU A 13 -57.36 -32.24 56.42
C LEU A 13 -56.11 -32.87 55.81
N VAL A 14 -56.04 -34.21 55.76
CA VAL A 14 -54.96 -34.94 55.10
C VAL A 14 -54.95 -34.65 53.59
N ALA A 15 -56.12 -34.66 52.95
CA ALA A 15 -56.25 -34.32 51.54
C ALA A 15 -55.73 -32.89 51.25
N ALA A 16 -56.08 -31.92 52.10
CA ALA A 16 -55.59 -30.54 51.98
C ALA A 16 -54.06 -30.44 52.14
N LEU A 17 -53.48 -31.12 53.16
CA LEU A 17 -52.04 -31.15 53.39
C LEU A 17 -51.27 -31.76 52.21
N LEU A 18 -51.79 -32.84 51.63
CA LEU A 18 -51.21 -33.44 50.43
C LEU A 18 -51.27 -32.51 49.23
N LEU A 19 -52.41 -31.83 49.03
CA LEU A 19 -52.57 -30.88 47.92
C LEU A 19 -51.59 -29.71 48.04
N VAL A 20 -51.42 -29.16 49.25
CA VAL A 20 -50.41 -28.12 49.54
C VAL A 20 -49.00 -28.64 49.25
N THR A 21 -48.67 -29.86 49.69
CA THR A 21 -47.35 -30.46 49.47
C THR A 21 -47.06 -30.67 47.98
N ILE A 22 -48.01 -31.22 47.24
CA ILE A 22 -47.90 -31.43 45.79
C ILE A 22 -47.72 -30.09 45.07
N CYS A 23 -48.51 -29.07 45.44
CA CYS A 23 -48.40 -27.73 44.87
C CYS A 23 -47.00 -27.14 45.12
N TYR A 24 -46.50 -27.23 46.36
CA TYR A 24 -45.17 -26.75 46.71
C TYR A 24 -44.07 -27.48 45.92
N CYS A 25 -44.13 -28.81 45.84
CA CYS A 25 -43.20 -29.62 45.04
C CYS A 25 -43.23 -29.22 43.56
N TRP A 26 -44.40 -28.92 43.00
CA TRP A 26 -44.54 -28.47 41.62
C TRP A 26 -43.90 -27.10 41.38
N VAL A 27 -44.20 -26.12 42.23
CA VAL A 27 -43.60 -24.76 42.16
C VAL A 27 -42.08 -24.83 42.30
N LEU A 28 -41.58 -25.60 43.27
CA LEU A 28 -40.15 -25.73 43.51
C LEU A 28 -39.43 -26.40 42.33
N ASN A 29 -39.99 -27.49 41.78
CA ASN A 29 -39.44 -28.16 40.62
C ASN A 29 -39.40 -27.23 39.40
N HIS A 30 -40.46 -26.44 39.19
CA HIS A 30 -40.49 -25.48 38.09
C HIS A 30 -39.43 -24.38 38.27
N ARG A 31 -39.26 -23.87 39.49
CA ARG A 31 -38.24 -22.87 39.81
C ARG A 31 -36.82 -23.41 39.63
N LEU A 32 -36.55 -24.65 40.09
CA LEU A 32 -35.27 -25.35 39.88
C LEU A 32 -34.96 -25.54 38.39
N LYS A 33 -35.96 -25.90 37.58
CA LYS A 33 -35.79 -26.04 36.12
C LYS A 33 -35.44 -24.72 35.45
N ARG A 34 -36.11 -23.61 35.81
CA ARG A 34 -35.77 -22.28 35.28
C ARG A 34 -34.35 -21.87 35.66
N LEU A 35 -33.95 -22.06 36.92
CA LEU A 35 -32.60 -21.74 37.37
C LEU A 35 -31.51 -22.53 36.62
N ARG A 36 -31.74 -23.83 36.36
CA ARG A 36 -30.79 -24.65 35.57
C ARG A 36 -30.69 -24.18 34.12
N ALA A 37 -31.83 -23.85 33.50
CA ALA A 37 -31.84 -23.31 32.14
C ALA A 37 -31.10 -21.96 32.06
N ASP A 38 -31.28 -21.10 33.06
CA ASP A 38 -30.57 -19.82 33.14
C ASP A 38 -29.06 -20.03 33.34
N GLU A 39 -28.65 -21.00 34.17
CA GLU A 39 -27.24 -21.38 34.35
C GLU A 39 -26.62 -21.88 33.04
N GLU A 40 -27.31 -22.77 32.32
CA GLU A 40 -26.86 -23.28 31.02
C GLU A 40 -26.72 -22.16 29.99
N SER A 41 -27.70 -21.25 29.92
CA SER A 41 -27.65 -20.08 29.03
C SER A 41 -26.48 -19.15 29.36
N LEU A 42 -26.25 -18.85 30.64
CA LEU A 42 -25.13 -18.03 31.07
C LEU A 42 -23.79 -18.69 30.73
N ARG A 43 -23.64 -20.01 30.98
CA ARG A 43 -22.44 -20.75 30.60
C ARG A 43 -22.18 -20.69 29.09
N ALA A 44 -23.22 -20.79 28.27
CA ALA A 44 -23.09 -20.65 26.82
C ALA A 44 -22.61 -19.24 26.44
N THR A 45 -23.22 -18.18 26.98
CA THR A 45 -22.80 -16.79 26.68
C THR A 45 -21.37 -16.50 27.12
N ILE A 46 -20.94 -17.02 28.28
CA ILE A 46 -19.56 -16.88 28.75
C ILE A 46 -18.60 -17.58 27.78
N SER A 47 -18.93 -18.80 27.33
CA SER A 47 -18.09 -19.52 26.38
C SER A 47 -17.95 -18.78 25.04
N GLU A 48 -19.03 -18.19 24.55
CA GLU A 48 -19.03 -17.38 23.33
C GLU A 48 -18.20 -16.10 23.50
N LEU A 49 -18.31 -15.43 24.65
CA LEU A 49 -17.50 -14.25 24.97
C LEU A 49 -16.00 -14.57 25.04
N ILE A 50 -15.64 -15.71 25.63
CA ILE A 50 -14.24 -16.16 25.70
C ILE A 50 -13.70 -16.38 24.29
N THR A 51 -14.43 -17.11 23.46
CA THR A 51 -14.03 -17.36 22.07
C THR A 51 -13.94 -16.06 21.26
N ALA A 52 -14.90 -15.15 21.41
CA ALA A 52 -14.87 -13.85 20.74
C ALA A 52 -13.65 -13.01 21.19
N SER A 53 -13.32 -13.05 22.49
CA SER A 53 -12.15 -12.34 23.04
C SER A 53 -10.84 -12.94 22.54
N GLU A 54 -10.73 -14.27 22.45
CA GLU A 54 -9.56 -14.94 21.89
C GLU A 54 -9.33 -14.57 20.41
N ILE A 55 -10.42 -14.51 19.62
CA ILE A 55 -10.35 -14.04 18.24
C ILE A 55 -9.88 -12.59 18.18
N ALA A 56 -10.40 -11.73 19.06
CA ALA A 56 -9.99 -10.32 19.13
C ALA A 56 -8.50 -10.17 19.51
N GLU A 57 -8.01 -10.93 20.49
CA GLU A 57 -6.59 -10.92 20.88
C GLU A 57 -5.69 -11.36 19.73
N ARG A 58 -6.06 -12.43 19.00
CA ARG A 58 -5.32 -12.88 17.82
C ARG A 58 -5.31 -11.82 16.72
N ALA A 59 -6.43 -11.16 16.48
CA ALA A 59 -6.52 -10.08 15.50
C ALA A 59 -5.64 -8.89 15.89
N ILE A 60 -5.61 -8.49 17.17
CA ILE A 60 -4.75 -7.42 17.68
C ILE A 60 -3.27 -7.77 17.52
N LEU A 61 -2.88 -9.01 17.86
CA LEU A 61 -1.50 -9.46 17.69
C LEU A 61 -1.08 -9.48 16.22
N GLY A 62 -1.97 -9.96 15.33
CA GLY A 62 -1.75 -9.91 13.88
C GLY A 62 -1.58 -8.48 13.38
N LEU A 63 -2.47 -7.57 13.79
CA LEU A 63 -2.40 -6.16 13.41
C LEU A 63 -1.11 -5.50 13.90
N LYS A 64 -0.67 -5.80 15.13
CA LYS A 64 0.60 -5.31 15.68
C LYS A 64 1.81 -5.82 14.89
N ALA A 65 1.79 -7.08 14.48
CA ALA A 65 2.85 -7.65 13.65
C ALA A 65 2.90 -6.95 12.28
N THR A 66 1.75 -6.81 11.60
CA THR A 66 1.66 -6.12 10.31
C THR A 66 2.07 -4.65 10.41
N ALA A 67 1.68 -3.94 11.47
CA ALA A 67 2.12 -2.57 11.70
C ALA A 67 3.64 -2.48 11.85
N GLY A 68 4.25 -3.39 12.62
CA GLY A 68 5.71 -3.44 12.77
C GLY A 68 6.46 -3.77 11.47
N GLU A 69 5.90 -4.62 10.60
CA GLU A 69 6.44 -4.92 9.28
C GLU A 69 6.31 -3.72 8.32
N ALA A 70 5.18 -3.02 8.36
CA ALA A 70 4.95 -1.80 7.60
C ALA A 70 5.93 -0.70 8.01
N ASP A 71 6.13 -0.48 9.31
CA ASP A 71 7.09 0.50 9.84
C ASP A 71 8.52 0.19 9.36
N LYS A 72 8.95 -1.08 9.42
CA LYS A 72 10.27 -1.48 8.91
C LYS A 72 10.40 -1.23 7.41
N THR A 73 9.39 -1.60 6.63
CA THR A 73 9.37 -1.39 5.17
C THR A 73 9.43 0.09 4.84
N LEU A 74 8.61 0.91 5.48
CA LEU A 74 8.60 2.36 5.29
C LEU A 74 9.94 2.98 5.71
N GLY A 75 10.51 2.55 6.84
CA GLY A 75 11.83 2.99 7.28
C GLY A 75 12.92 2.70 6.26
N GLN A 76 12.93 1.49 5.68
CA GLN A 76 13.88 1.14 4.60
C GLN A 76 13.67 2.01 3.36
N ARG A 77 12.41 2.17 2.92
CA ARG A 77 12.07 2.98 1.75
C ARG A 77 12.44 4.45 1.92
N LEU A 78 12.26 5.02 3.10
CA LEU A 78 12.68 6.38 3.42
C LEU A 78 14.20 6.52 3.36
N LEU A 79 14.94 5.56 3.92
CA LEU A 79 16.40 5.57 3.91
C LEU A 79 16.96 5.43 2.48
N GLU A 80 16.34 4.60 1.65
CA GLU A 80 16.66 4.50 0.22
C GLU A 80 16.36 5.80 -0.53
N ALA A 81 15.19 6.41 -0.29
CA ALA A 81 14.81 7.68 -0.90
C ALA A 81 15.77 8.82 -0.49
N GLU A 82 16.18 8.87 0.76
CA GLU A 82 17.14 9.86 1.26
C GLU A 82 18.52 9.69 0.63
N ARG A 83 19.00 8.45 0.50
CA ARG A 83 20.25 8.16 -0.23
C ARG A 83 20.17 8.58 -1.70
N LEU A 84 19.05 8.28 -2.36
CA LEU A 84 18.83 8.63 -3.75
C LEU A 84 18.76 10.16 -3.91
N SER A 85 18.05 10.86 -3.03
CA SER A 85 17.98 12.32 -3.00
C SER A 85 19.37 12.95 -2.84
N ARG A 86 20.19 12.43 -1.91
CA ARG A 86 21.57 12.90 -1.72
C ARG A 86 22.41 12.68 -2.97
N SER A 87 22.34 11.49 -3.59
CA SER A 87 23.08 11.20 -4.81
C SER A 87 22.66 12.10 -5.98
N LEU A 88 21.37 12.35 -6.15
CA LEU A 88 20.86 13.28 -7.17
C LEU A 88 21.39 14.70 -6.92
N SER A 89 21.39 15.18 -5.69
CA SER A 89 21.93 16.51 -5.34
C SER A 89 23.42 16.65 -5.69
N GLU A 90 24.20 15.60 -5.40
CA GLU A 90 25.62 15.54 -5.77
C GLU A 90 25.81 15.52 -7.30
N GLN A 91 25.04 14.68 -8.02
CA GLN A 91 25.07 14.61 -9.48
C GLN A 91 24.66 15.93 -10.14
N ILE A 92 23.66 16.64 -9.61
CA ILE A 92 23.26 17.98 -10.08
C ILE A 92 24.40 18.98 -9.88
N THR A 93 25.08 18.92 -8.74
CA THR A 93 26.22 19.81 -8.44
C THR A 93 27.37 19.56 -9.42
N VAL A 94 27.75 18.30 -9.63
CA VAL A 94 28.79 17.91 -10.59
C VAL A 94 28.38 18.30 -12.02
N GLY A 95 27.12 18.02 -12.40
CA GLY A 95 26.57 18.39 -13.70
C GLY A 95 26.59 19.90 -13.94
N GLY A 96 26.28 20.71 -12.91
CA GLY A 96 26.36 22.17 -12.97
C GLY A 96 27.77 22.66 -13.28
N VAL A 97 28.80 22.09 -12.65
CA VAL A 97 30.20 22.42 -12.94
C VAL A 97 30.57 22.08 -14.39
N VAL A 98 30.14 20.92 -14.90
CA VAL A 98 30.38 20.51 -16.29
C VAL A 98 29.68 21.45 -17.27
N LEU A 99 28.42 21.81 -17.00
CA LEU A 99 27.66 22.75 -17.83
C LEU A 99 28.32 24.12 -17.89
N ASP A 100 28.80 24.64 -16.76
CA ASP A 100 29.48 25.93 -16.67
C ASP A 100 30.79 25.94 -17.49
N ARG A 101 31.57 24.85 -17.41
CA ARG A 101 32.78 24.65 -18.25
C ARG A 101 32.44 24.63 -19.74
N ILE A 102 31.38 23.93 -20.14
CA ILE A 102 30.94 23.88 -21.55
C ILE A 102 30.50 25.28 -22.01
N SER A 103 29.79 26.03 -21.17
CA SER A 103 29.38 27.41 -21.47
C SER A 103 30.59 28.31 -21.70
N GLN A 104 31.60 28.26 -20.81
CA GLN A 104 32.84 29.03 -20.96
C GLN A 104 33.61 28.67 -22.25
N ILE A 105 33.71 27.38 -22.59
CA ILE A 105 34.35 26.93 -23.84
C ILE A 105 33.57 27.43 -25.06
N ALA A 106 32.23 27.37 -25.03
CA ALA A 106 31.38 27.85 -26.11
C ALA A 106 31.53 29.37 -26.31
N GLU A 107 31.59 30.15 -25.24
CA GLU A 107 31.84 31.60 -25.30
C GLU A 107 33.25 31.92 -25.81
N ALA A 108 34.28 31.20 -25.36
CA ALA A 108 35.64 31.35 -25.85
C ALA A 108 35.75 31.03 -27.35
N ALA A 109 35.11 29.95 -27.81
CA ALA A 109 35.05 29.59 -29.22
C ALA A 109 34.29 30.63 -30.06
N LYS A 110 33.21 31.21 -29.52
CA LYS A 110 32.45 32.30 -30.15
C LYS A 110 33.28 33.58 -30.28
N THR A 111 34.03 33.93 -29.24
CA THR A 111 34.92 35.09 -29.24
C THR A 111 36.08 34.89 -30.22
N ALA A 112 36.71 33.71 -30.21
CA ALA A 112 37.79 33.37 -31.12
C ALA A 112 37.34 33.39 -32.60
N SER A 113 36.12 32.94 -32.90
CA SER A 113 35.55 33.04 -34.25
C SER A 113 35.21 34.49 -34.65
N ALA A 114 34.71 35.32 -33.72
CA ALA A 114 34.50 36.75 -33.96
C ALA A 114 35.81 37.52 -34.18
N GLN A 115 36.88 37.20 -33.43
CA GLN A 115 38.22 37.77 -33.63
C GLN A 115 38.86 37.32 -34.95
N ARG A 116 38.61 36.06 -35.36
CA ARG A 116 39.04 35.57 -36.67
C ARG A 116 38.26 36.21 -37.84
N ALA A 117 37.04 36.67 -37.60
CA ALA A 117 36.26 37.44 -38.57
C ALA A 117 36.65 38.92 -38.64
N THR A 118 37.12 39.53 -37.53
CA THR A 118 37.59 40.93 -37.50
C THR A 118 39.06 41.10 -37.86
N ALA A 119 39.88 40.05 -37.72
CA ALA A 119 41.23 40.00 -38.28
C ALA A 119 41.26 39.87 -39.81
N VAL A 120 40.10 39.78 -40.46
CA VAL A 120 39.95 39.81 -41.92
C VAL A 120 39.17 41.08 -42.28
N ALA A 121 39.86 42.22 -42.31
CA ALA A 121 39.44 43.43 -43.03
C ALA A 121 40.41 43.64 -44.21
N PRO A 122 39.96 44.24 -45.32
CA PRO A 122 40.14 43.68 -46.65
C PRO A 122 41.38 44.21 -47.36
N GLU A 123 42.22 43.31 -47.85
CA GLU A 123 43.08 43.61 -49.00
C GLU A 123 42.66 42.75 -50.19
N THR A 124 42.25 43.47 -51.23
CA THR A 124 42.26 43.08 -52.65
C THR A 124 41.35 41.94 -53.12
N ALA A 125 40.60 42.29 -54.16
CA ALA A 125 39.94 41.36 -55.05
C ALA A 125 40.91 40.30 -55.57
N ALA A 126 40.66 39.04 -55.22
CA ALA A 126 40.96 37.88 -56.04
C ALA A 126 40.04 36.72 -55.61
N GLU A 127 39.30 36.22 -56.59
CA GLU A 127 38.68 34.91 -56.64
C GLU A 127 39.47 33.85 -55.86
N GLN A 128 38.95 33.36 -54.74
CA GLN A 128 39.23 32.00 -54.28
C GLN A 128 38.22 31.55 -53.23
N LYS A 129 37.42 30.58 -53.64
CA LYS A 129 36.59 29.71 -52.80
C LYS A 129 37.49 28.64 -52.20
N PRO A 130 37.52 28.47 -50.86
CA PRO A 130 37.69 27.16 -50.25
C PRO A 130 36.41 26.88 -49.43
N ALA A 131 35.53 25.98 -49.88
CA ALA A 131 35.67 24.55 -49.71
C ALA A 131 35.83 24.15 -48.22
N VAL A 132 34.67 23.82 -47.64
CA VAL A 132 34.43 22.67 -46.75
C VAL A 132 35.07 22.71 -45.35
N ALA A 133 34.37 23.35 -44.41
CA ALA A 133 34.18 22.76 -43.10
C ALA A 133 32.82 22.02 -43.13
N GLN A 134 32.87 20.72 -43.42
CA GLN A 134 31.73 19.81 -43.33
C GLN A 134 31.29 19.72 -41.87
N SER A 135 30.48 20.68 -41.42
CA SER A 135 29.49 20.40 -40.40
C SER A 135 28.61 19.30 -40.97
N VAL A 136 28.53 18.15 -40.29
CA VAL A 136 27.58 17.06 -40.60
C VAL A 136 26.28 17.70 -41.07
N SER A 137 25.99 17.55 -42.37
CA SER A 137 24.95 18.34 -43.00
C SER A 137 23.63 17.98 -42.34
N ALA A 138 22.72 18.94 -42.20
CA ALA A 138 21.37 18.67 -41.70
C ALA A 138 20.65 17.55 -42.49
N ARG A 139 21.13 17.23 -43.70
CA ARG A 139 20.72 16.04 -44.47
C ARG A 139 21.24 14.73 -43.87
N ASP A 140 22.49 14.68 -43.42
CA ASP A 140 23.12 13.48 -42.84
C ASP A 140 22.49 13.12 -41.49
N LEU A 141 22.10 14.14 -40.70
CA LEU A 141 21.35 13.93 -39.46
C LEU A 141 19.93 13.41 -39.71
N ARG A 142 19.26 13.87 -40.77
CA ARG A 142 17.92 13.39 -41.15
C ARG A 142 17.95 11.97 -41.71
N THR A 143 18.97 11.61 -42.49
CA THR A 143 19.13 10.23 -42.97
C THR A 143 19.47 9.27 -41.84
N ALA A 144 20.36 9.66 -40.92
CA ALA A 144 20.67 8.86 -39.72
C ALA A 144 19.44 8.66 -38.81
N ALA A 145 18.61 9.69 -38.63
CA ALA A 145 17.37 9.59 -37.85
C ALA A 145 16.33 8.67 -38.52
N ALA A 146 16.20 8.72 -39.86
CA ALA A 146 15.30 7.84 -40.61
C ALA A 146 15.75 6.37 -40.54
N GLU A 147 17.07 6.11 -40.61
CA GLU A 147 17.62 4.76 -40.45
C GLU A 147 17.41 4.19 -39.05
N ALA A 148 17.53 5.01 -38.01
CA ALA A 148 17.28 4.61 -36.63
C ALA A 148 15.80 4.23 -36.41
N ALA A 149 14.87 5.01 -36.96
CA ALA A 149 13.43 4.72 -36.91
C ALA A 149 13.08 3.39 -37.60
N ALA A 150 13.63 3.15 -38.80
CA ALA A 150 13.43 1.89 -39.53
C ALA A 150 14.06 0.66 -38.84
N ARG A 151 15.04 0.85 -37.95
CA ARG A 151 15.63 -0.23 -37.16
C ARG A 151 14.74 -0.63 -35.99
N LEU A 152 14.13 0.36 -35.31
CA LEU A 152 13.18 0.14 -34.21
C LEU A 152 11.91 -0.57 -34.67
N GLU A 153 11.37 -0.22 -35.84
CA GLU A 153 10.18 -0.90 -36.38
C GLU A 153 10.42 -2.39 -36.66
N ARG A 154 11.64 -2.76 -37.09
CA ARG A 154 12.05 -4.16 -37.29
C ARG A 154 12.26 -4.92 -35.99
N PHE A 155 12.55 -4.25 -34.89
CA PHE A 155 12.59 -4.87 -33.58
C PHE A 155 11.19 -5.04 -32.99
N ARG A 156 10.29 -4.06 -33.19
CA ARG A 156 8.89 -4.16 -32.78
C ARG A 156 8.17 -5.32 -33.48
N LYS A 157 8.27 -5.43 -34.81
CA LYS A 157 7.67 -6.54 -35.56
C LYS A 157 8.19 -7.91 -35.12
N ARG A 158 9.50 -8.04 -34.85
CA ARG A 158 10.08 -9.27 -34.30
C ARG A 158 9.67 -9.57 -32.86
N GLY A 159 9.32 -8.54 -32.08
CA GLY A 159 8.75 -8.70 -30.75
C GLY A 159 7.31 -9.21 -30.81
N GLU A 160 6.52 -8.69 -31.74
CA GLU A 160 5.13 -9.10 -31.99
C GLU A 160 5.05 -10.54 -32.54
N GLU A 161 5.95 -10.93 -33.45
CA GLU A 161 6.06 -12.32 -33.97
C GLU A 161 6.54 -13.35 -32.92
N ARG A 162 7.15 -12.91 -31.82
CA ARG A 162 7.59 -13.79 -30.71
C ARG A 162 6.57 -13.88 -29.58
N ALA A 163 5.56 -13.00 -29.58
CA ALA A 163 4.52 -12.92 -28.58
C ALA A 163 3.18 -13.55 -29.04
N ALA A 164 3.10 -13.99 -30.30
CA ALA A 164 2.04 -14.82 -30.88
C ALA A 164 2.51 -16.28 -30.96
#